data_AF-A0A1Q3WRI5-F1
#
_entry.id   AF-A0A1Q3WRI5-F1
#
_cell.length_a   1.000
_cell.length_b   1.000
_cell.length_c   1.000
_cell.angle_alpha   90.00
_cell.angle_beta   90.00
_cell.angle_gamma   90.00
#
_symmetry.space_group_name_H-M   'P 1'
#
loop_
_entity.id
_entity.type
_entity.pdbx_description
1 polymer ?
#
loop_
_entity_poly.entity_id
_entity_poly.type
_entity_poly.pdbx_seq_one_letter_code
_entity_poly.pdbx_strand_id
1 'polypeptide(L)'
;MKLYMVEITTYGVVMAEDESHAHQVADSYKLDIFSDDWNPRIEVDGAVLKVDDLRHGWDGECIPYGGDGNTKLAELLVPNLNSPTPPVA
;
A
#
# COMPACT_ATOMS: atom_id res chain seq x y z
N MET A 1 3.66 -11.95 11.14
CA MET A 1 3.59 -11.66 9.69
C MET A 1 4.56 -10.53 9.36
N LYS A 2 4.93 -10.33 8.09
CA LYS A 2 5.84 -9.25 7.66
C LYS A 2 5.08 -8.28 6.76
N LEU A 3 5.45 -7.00 6.78
CA LEU A 3 4.89 -5.96 5.93
C LEU A 3 5.69 -5.84 4.64
N TYR A 4 5.00 -5.63 3.53
CA TYR A 4 5.59 -5.41 2.21
C TYR A 4 4.89 -4.24 1.52
N MET A 5 5.68 -3.45 0.80
CA MET A 5 5.15 -2.50 -0.17
C MET A 5 4.88 -3.26 -1.47
N VAL A 6 3.76 -2.96 -2.12
CA VAL A 6 3.39 -3.55 -3.41
C VAL A 6 2.94 -2.43 -4.35
N GLU A 7 3.33 -2.53 -5.62
CA GLU A 7 2.77 -1.72 -6.68
C GLU A 7 1.70 -2.54 -7.42
N ILE A 8 0.54 -1.91 -7.65
CA ILE A 8 -0.54 -2.48 -8.46
C ILE A 8 -0.76 -1.54 -9.63
N THR A 9 -0.54 -2.05 -10.84
CA THR A 9 -0.75 -1.29 -12.09
C THR A 9 -1.87 -1.93 -12.90
N THR A 10 -2.78 -1.10 -13.41
CA THR A 10 -3.81 -1.49 -14.39
C THR A 10 -3.80 -0.51 -15.56
N TYR A 11 -4.53 -0.85 -16.63
CA TYR A 11 -4.72 0.00 -17.80
C TYR A 11 -6.21 0.13 -18.11
N GLY A 12 -6.67 1.36 -18.31
CA GLY A 12 -8.02 1.66 -18.80
C GLY A 12 -7.96 2.35 -20.16
N VAL A 13 -8.98 2.11 -21.00
CA VAL A 13 -9.22 2.89 -22.22
C VAL A 13 -10.45 3.75 -21.96
N VAL A 14 -10.29 5.07 -22.08
CA VAL A 14 -11.38 6.04 -21.87
C VAL A 14 -11.71 6.74 -23.18
N MET A 15 -12.97 7.14 -23.33
CA MET A 15 -13.39 8.06 -24.38
C MET A 15 -13.27 9.49 -23.84
N ALA A 16 -12.55 10.35 -24.57
CA ALA A 16 -12.31 11.73 -24.17
C ALA A 16 -12.05 12.62 -25.40
N GLU A 17 -12.11 13.94 -25.19
CA GLU A 17 -11.92 14.95 -26.25
C GLU A 17 -10.43 15.26 -26.49
N ASP A 18 -9.63 15.26 -25.42
CA ASP A 18 -8.19 15.50 -25.42
C ASP A 18 -7.52 14.81 -24.21
N GLU A 19 -6.21 14.99 -24.06
CA GLU A 19 -5.42 14.38 -22.98
C GLU A 19 -5.83 14.86 -21.58
N SER A 20 -6.20 16.14 -21.43
CA SER A 20 -6.63 16.69 -20.15
C SER A 20 -7.99 16.12 -19.74
N HIS A 21 -8.92 16.04 -20.67
CA HIS A 21 -10.21 15.38 -20.45
C HIS A 21 -10.02 13.89 -20.18
N ALA A 22 -9.10 13.20 -20.88
CA ALA A 22 -8.80 11.79 -20.63
C ALA A 22 -8.33 11.55 -19.19
N HIS A 23 -7.45 12.41 -18.66
CA HIS A 23 -7.03 12.34 -17.26
C HIS A 23 -8.22 12.52 -16.29
N GLN A 24 -9.11 13.48 -16.55
CA GLN A 24 -10.28 13.72 -15.70
C GLN A 24 -11.27 12.55 -15.71
N VAL A 25 -11.52 11.96 -16.88
CA VAL A 25 -12.36 10.76 -17.01
C VAL A 25 -11.71 9.59 -16.28
N ALA A 26 -10.41 9.35 -16.49
CA ALA A 26 -9.69 8.28 -15.79
C ALA A 26 -9.74 8.46 -14.27
N ASP A 27 -9.53 9.67 -13.74
CA ASP A 27 -9.62 9.93 -12.29
C ASP A 27 -11.04 9.71 -11.74
N SER A 28 -12.07 10.06 -12.51
CA SER A 28 -13.47 9.87 -12.13
C SER A 28 -13.91 8.41 -12.11
N TYR A 29 -13.35 7.59 -13.01
CA TYR A 29 -13.70 6.17 -13.17
C TYR A 29 -12.62 5.20 -12.66
N LYS A 30 -11.58 5.69 -11.97
CA LYS A 30 -10.41 4.85 -11.58
C LYS A 30 -10.80 3.61 -10.77
N LEU A 31 -11.79 3.71 -9.88
CA LEU A 31 -12.25 2.56 -9.09
C LEU A 31 -12.86 1.46 -9.96
N ASP A 32 -13.64 1.84 -10.99
CA ASP A 32 -14.24 0.89 -11.94
C ASP A 32 -13.15 0.26 -12.81
N ILE A 33 -12.21 1.07 -13.33
CA ILE A 33 -11.06 0.57 -14.11
C ILE A 33 -10.25 -0.46 -13.31
N PHE A 34 -9.95 -0.17 -12.03
CA PHE A 34 -9.25 -1.12 -11.15
C PHE A 34 -10.09 -2.37 -10.85
N SER A 35 -11.42 -2.25 -10.79
CA SER A 35 -12.31 -3.38 -10.50
C SER A 35 -12.54 -4.30 -11.71
N ASP A 36 -12.52 -3.76 -12.93
CA ASP A 36 -12.75 -4.51 -14.16
C ASP A 36 -11.52 -5.32 -14.60
N ASP A 37 -10.33 -4.91 -14.19
CA ASP A 37 -9.10 -5.66 -14.45
C ASP A 37 -9.01 -6.88 -13.51
N TRP A 38 -9.37 -8.04 -14.07
CA TRP A 38 -9.32 -9.34 -13.39
C TRP A 38 -7.88 -9.86 -13.15
N ASN A 39 -6.87 -9.28 -13.79
CA ASN A 39 -5.47 -9.69 -13.63
C ASN A 39 -4.52 -8.49 -13.75
N PRO A 40 -4.58 -7.54 -12.79
CA PRO A 40 -3.68 -6.40 -12.79
C PRO A 40 -2.26 -6.87 -12.56
N ARG A 41 -1.29 -6.08 -13.03
CA ARG A 41 0.10 -6.37 -12.75
C ARG A 41 0.39 -6.00 -11.30
N ILE A 42 0.85 -6.98 -10.52
CA ILE A 42 1.21 -6.82 -9.12
C ILE A 42 2.71 -7.07 -8.98
N GLU A 43 3.44 -6.09 -8.48
CA GLU A 43 4.88 -6.18 -8.21
C GLU A 43 5.15 -5.95 -6.72
N VAL A 44 5.99 -6.80 -6.12
CA VAL A 44 6.39 -6.65 -4.71
C VAL A 44 7.66 -5.82 -4.67
N ASP A 45 7.52 -4.59 -4.23
CA ASP A 45 8.62 -3.63 -4.11
C ASP A 45 9.68 -4.06 -3.10
N GLY A 46 9.24 -4.58 -1.95
CA GLY A 46 10.13 -5.01 -0.88
C GLY A 46 9.49 -5.01 0.49
N ALA A 47 10.24 -5.50 1.48
CA ALA A 47 9.80 -5.51 2.87
C ALA A 47 9.85 -4.09 3.46
N VAL A 48 8.83 -3.73 4.24
CA VAL A 48 8.81 -2.50 5.03
C VAL A 48 9.32 -2.84 6.43
N LEU A 49 10.46 -2.27 6.82
CA LEU A 49 11.11 -2.55 8.11
C LEU A 49 10.98 -1.39 9.09
N LYS A 50 10.77 -0.18 8.59
CA LYS A 50 10.54 1.04 9.37
C LYS A 50 9.64 2.01 8.60
N VAL A 51 9.09 3.00 9.31
CA VAL A 51 8.18 4.01 8.72
C VAL A 51 8.81 4.76 7.56
N ASP A 52 10.11 5.04 7.62
CA ASP A 52 10.84 5.72 6.53
C ASP A 52 10.87 4.93 5.20
N ASP A 53 10.59 3.62 5.23
CA ASP A 53 10.53 2.80 4.03
C ASP A 53 9.19 2.98 3.28
N LEU A 54 8.20 3.64 3.90
CA LEU A 54 6.90 3.93 3.31
C LEU A 54 7.01 5.06 2.27
N ARG A 55 6.25 4.91 1.18
CA ARG A 55 6.26 5.78 0.01
C ARG A 55 4.90 5.83 -0.66
N HIS A 56 4.74 6.64 -1.70
CA HIS A 56 3.51 6.77 -2.49
C HIS A 56 2.26 7.14 -1.66
N GLY A 57 2.43 8.00 -0.66
CA GLY A 57 1.35 8.50 0.20
C GLY A 57 1.03 7.61 1.40
N TRP A 58 1.73 6.49 1.57
CA TRP A 58 1.67 5.69 2.80
C TRP A 58 2.48 6.33 3.92
N ASP A 59 1.96 6.25 5.13
CA ASP A 59 2.62 6.70 6.35
C ASP A 59 2.31 5.79 7.54
N GLY A 60 2.86 6.14 8.70
CA GLY A 60 2.68 5.36 9.92
C GLY A 60 1.24 5.28 10.44
N GLU A 61 0.34 6.16 9.99
CA GLU A 61 -1.06 6.21 10.44
C GLU A 61 -1.98 5.30 9.63
N CYS A 62 -1.51 4.79 8.49
CA CYS A 62 -2.25 3.90 7.62
C CYS A 62 -2.39 2.49 8.23
N ILE A 63 -3.46 1.78 7.86
CA ILE A 63 -3.71 0.38 8.26
C ILE A 63 -3.37 -0.53 7.07
N PRO A 64 -2.54 -1.58 7.25
CA PRO A 64 -2.19 -2.47 6.16
C PRO A 64 -3.35 -3.38 5.75
N TYR A 65 -3.53 -3.55 4.44
CA TYR A 65 -4.45 -4.54 3.89
C TYR A 65 -4.00 -5.97 4.24
N GLY A 66 -4.97 -6.86 4.51
CA GLY A 66 -4.71 -8.23 4.96
C GLY A 66 -4.27 -8.34 6.43
N GLY A 67 -4.23 -7.23 7.16
CA GLY A 67 -4.05 -7.20 8.62
C GLY A 67 -5.35 -7.46 9.40
N ASP A 68 -5.40 -6.93 10.62
CA ASP A 68 -6.57 -7.02 11.50
C ASP A 68 -7.63 -5.92 11.27
N GLY A 69 -7.37 -5.02 10.32
CA GLY A 69 -8.24 -3.90 9.97
C GLY A 69 -8.26 -2.75 10.98
N ASN A 70 -7.41 -2.75 12.01
CA ASN A 70 -7.42 -1.75 13.07
C ASN A 70 -6.03 -1.23 13.46
N THR A 71 -5.00 -2.07 13.42
CA THR A 71 -3.65 -1.69 13.87
C THR A 71 -2.89 -0.91 12.81
N LYS A 72 -2.35 0.25 13.19
CA LYS A 72 -1.60 1.15 12.28
C LYS A 72 -0.19 0.65 11.99
N LEU A 73 0.36 1.06 10.85
CA LEU A 73 1.72 0.70 10.41
C LEU A 73 2.79 1.09 11.43
N ALA A 74 2.71 2.27 12.06
CA ALA A 74 3.69 2.70 13.06
C ALA A 74 3.74 1.77 14.29
N GLU A 75 2.59 1.22 14.71
CA GLU A 75 2.47 0.30 15.84
C GLU A 75 3.00 -1.11 15.50
N LEU A 76 2.94 -1.49 14.23
CA LEU A 76 3.47 -2.77 13.75
C LEU A 76 4.99 -2.73 13.49
N LEU A 77 5.51 -1.54 13.17
CA LEU A 77 6.92 -1.30 12.85
C LEU A 77 7.75 -0.86 14.07
N VAL A 78 7.16 -0.89 15.27
CA VAL A 78 7.90 -0.56 16.50
C VAL A 78 9.06 -1.53 16.66
N PRO A 79 10.31 -1.04 16.83
CA PRO A 79 11.42 -1.92 17.14
C PRO A 79 11.07 -2.72 18.39
N ASN A 80 11.18 -4.05 18.34
CA ASN A 80 10.94 -4.92 19.49
C ASN A 80 11.67 -4.42 20.75
N LEU A 81 11.01 -3.63 21.59
CA LEU A 81 11.54 -3.17 22.88
C LEU A 81 11.22 -4.12 24.03
N ASN A 82 10.64 -5.29 23.76
CA ASN A 82 10.31 -6.28 24.77
C ASN A 82 10.90 -7.66 24.42
N SER A 83 12.21 -7.80 24.57
CA SER A 83 12.78 -9.08 25.01
C SER A 83 13.34 -8.83 26.41
N PRO A 84 12.70 -9.29 27.50
CA PRO A 84 13.28 -9.16 28.82
C PRO A 84 14.62 -9.90 28.85
N THR A 85 15.70 -9.16 29.11
CA THR A 85 17.01 -9.73 29.41
C THR A 85 16.83 -10.78 30.53
N PRO A 86 17.24 -12.03 30.33
CA PRO A 86 17.18 -13.02 31.40
C PRO A 86 18.09 -12.55 32.55
N PRO A 87 17.67 -12.72 33.81
CA PRO A 87 18.50 -12.33 34.95
C PRO A 87 19.79 -13.15 34.92
N VAL A 88 20.92 -12.45 35.06
CA VAL A 88 22.23 -13.07 35.28
C VAL A 88 22.16 -13.77 36.64
N ALA A 89 22.38 -15.08 36.63
CA ALA A 89 22.50 -15.92 37.81
C ALA A 89 23.81 -15.68 38.56
#